data_AF-A0A1Q6EK88-F1
#
_entry.id   AF-A0A1Q6EK88-F1
#
_cell.length_a   1.000
_cell.length_b   1.000
_cell.length_c   1.000
_cell.angle_alpha   90.00
_cell.angle_beta   90.00
_cell.angle_gamma   90.00
#
_symmetry.space_group_name_H-M   'P 1'
#
loop_
_entity.id
_entity.type
_entity.pdbx_description
1 polymer ?
#
loop_
_entity_poly.entity_id
_entity_poly.type
_entity_poly.pdbx_seq_one_letter_code
_entity_poly.pdbx_strand_id
1 'polypeptide(L)'
;MNMNKLLTIFFAIVVTIFSVSTLHAENVEVVIPTSKDTNYALYPVSTGVFLRLDTRDGTIMGVVPTNPEKSRILNSFPLASDNKTGRFELYPTDSSWEWILFDTTIGDIWLLRWSAKDDILTKIDIKK
;
A
#
# COMPACT_ATOMS: atom_id res chain seq x y z
N MET A 1 -2.38 43.84 33.44
CA MET A 1 -2.74 43.84 32.01
C MET A 1 -4.26 43.98 31.90
N ASN A 2 -4.78 44.88 31.07
CA ASN A 2 -6.23 45.10 30.99
C ASN A 2 -6.93 44.02 30.14
N MET A 3 -8.21 43.77 30.42
CA MET A 3 -9.00 42.67 29.84
C MET A 3 -8.96 42.66 28.31
N ASN A 4 -8.93 43.83 27.68
CA ASN A 4 -8.86 43.96 26.23
C ASN A 4 -7.52 43.45 25.66
N LYS A 5 -6.39 43.71 26.34
CA LYS A 5 -5.08 43.16 25.94
C LYS A 5 -5.01 41.65 26.12
N LEU A 6 -5.66 41.09 27.16
CA LEU A 6 -5.74 39.65 27.37
C LEU A 6 -6.55 38.96 26.25
N LEU A 7 -7.66 39.57 25.83
CA LEU A 7 -8.51 39.07 24.75
C LEU A 7 -7.79 39.12 23.39
N THR A 8 -7.02 40.19 23.12
CA THR A 8 -6.23 40.30 21.89
C THR A 8 -5.13 39.23 21.82
N ILE A 9 -4.45 38.95 22.94
CA ILE A 9 -3.41 37.91 23.00
C ILE A 9 -4.02 36.53 22.78
N PHE A 10 -5.18 36.25 23.38
CA PHE A 10 -5.89 34.98 23.17
C PHE A 10 -6.27 34.77 21.70
N PHE A 11 -6.82 35.80 21.05
CA PHE A 11 -7.19 35.71 19.63
C PHE A 11 -5.97 35.52 18.72
N ALA A 12 -4.84 36.18 19.02
CA ALA A 12 -3.59 36.01 18.28
C ALA A 12 -3.01 34.59 18.39
N ILE A 13 -3.17 33.93 19.54
CA ILE A 13 -2.75 32.55 19.77
C ILE A 13 -3.64 31.57 18.99
N VAL A 14 -4.96 31.78 18.97
CA VAL A 14 -5.89 30.94 18.22
C VAL A 14 -5.61 31.00 16.70
N VAL A 15 -5.30 32.18 16.16
CA VAL A 15 -4.95 32.35 14.74
C VAL A 15 -3.63 31.66 14.39
N THR A 16 -2.63 31.71 15.26
CA THR A 16 -1.36 30.99 15.03
C THR A 16 -1.56 29.47 15.09
N ILE A 17 -2.37 28.95 16.01
CA ILE A 17 -2.66 27.51 16.09
C ILE A 17 -3.38 27.01 14.82
N PHE A 18 -4.35 27.78 14.31
CA PHE A 18 -5.09 27.42 13.09
C PHE A 18 -4.22 27.46 11.81
N SER A 19 -3.20 28.32 11.80
CA SER A 19 -2.25 28.42 10.68
C SER A 19 -1.27 27.23 10.64
N VAL A 20 -0.97 26.63 11.80
CA VAL A 20 -0.03 25.50 11.90
C VAL A 20 -0.69 24.16 11.51
N SER A 21 -2.02 24.10 11.44
CA SER A 21 -2.76 22.86 11.10
C SER A 21 -2.82 22.51 9.60
N THR A 22 -2.06 23.15 8.71
CA THR A 22 -1.79 22.56 7.38
C THR A 22 -0.79 21.42 7.55
N LEU A 23 -1.29 20.27 8.00
CA LEU A 23 -0.53 19.03 8.13
C LEU A 23 -0.01 18.62 6.76
N HIS A 24 1.31 18.41 6.71
CA HIS A 24 2.01 17.90 5.55
C HIS A 24 1.48 16.51 5.19
N ALA A 25 1.02 16.32 3.95
CA ALA A 25 0.94 15.00 3.36
C ALA A 25 2.38 14.57 3.04
N GLU A 26 2.97 13.72 3.87
CA GLU A 26 4.23 13.07 3.52
C GLU A 26 3.96 12.17 2.32
N ASN A 27 4.55 12.50 1.18
CA ASN A 27 4.44 11.70 -0.03
C ASN A 27 5.23 10.41 0.21
N VAL A 28 4.54 9.30 0.44
CA VAL A 28 5.19 7.99 0.59
C VAL A 28 5.71 7.58 -0.77
N GLU A 29 6.97 7.89 -1.06
CA GLU A 29 7.67 7.36 -2.23
C GLU A 29 7.84 5.84 -2.04
N VAL A 30 6.92 5.06 -2.59
CA VAL A 30 7.05 3.60 -2.64
C VAL A 30 8.14 3.27 -3.67
N VAL A 31 9.32 2.90 -3.18
CA VAL A 31 10.41 2.38 -4.03
C VAL A 31 10.00 1.00 -4.55
N ILE A 32 9.46 0.95 -5.77
CA ILE A 32 9.19 -0.31 -6.47
C ILE A 32 10.54 -0.89 -6.91
N PRO A 33 10.88 -2.15 -6.55
CA PRO A 33 12.07 -2.80 -7.06
C PRO A 33 12.01 -2.82 -8.59
N THR A 34 12.89 -2.06 -9.24
CA THR A 34 12.85 -1.80 -10.68
C THR A 34 13.40 -2.97 -11.52
N SER A 35 13.88 -4.03 -10.87
CA SER A 35 14.40 -5.23 -11.52
C SER A 35 13.26 -6.20 -11.80
N LYS A 36 12.98 -6.42 -13.09
CA LYS A 36 12.04 -7.47 -13.54
C LYS A 36 12.61 -8.89 -13.42
N ASP A 37 13.78 -9.09 -12.84
CA ASP A 37 14.47 -10.40 -12.85
C ASP A 37 14.61 -11.02 -11.45
N THR A 38 13.59 -10.86 -10.61
CA THR A 38 13.56 -11.46 -9.28
C THR A 38 12.35 -12.35 -9.11
N ASN A 39 12.53 -13.57 -8.59
CA ASN A 39 11.42 -14.51 -8.32
C ASN A 39 10.45 -13.97 -7.25
N TYR A 40 10.94 -13.15 -6.33
CA TYR A 40 10.14 -12.56 -5.27
C TYR A 40 10.42 -11.07 -5.17
N ALA A 41 9.39 -10.29 -4.90
CA ALA A 41 9.48 -8.87 -4.61
C ALA A 41 8.81 -8.57 -3.26
N LEU A 42 9.37 -7.64 -2.51
CA LEU A 42 8.84 -7.20 -1.22
C LEU A 42 8.42 -5.73 -1.33
N TYR A 43 7.19 -5.43 -0.92
CA TYR A 43 6.62 -4.08 -0.98
C TYR A 43 6.28 -3.61 0.44
N PRO A 44 6.75 -2.43 0.88
CA PRO A 44 6.33 -1.86 2.14
C PRO A 44 4.87 -1.40 2.05
N VAL A 45 4.07 -1.72 3.07
CA VAL A 45 2.68 -1.26 3.19
C VAL A 45 2.58 -0.13 4.21
N SER A 46 3.14 -0.38 5.39
CA SER A 46 3.22 0.54 6.52
C SER A 46 4.40 0.12 7.40
N THR A 47 4.68 0.86 8.47
CA THR A 47 5.72 0.49 9.43
C THR A 47 5.54 -0.95 9.92
N GLY A 48 6.50 -1.82 9.59
CA GLY A 48 6.54 -3.22 10.03
C GLY A 48 5.62 -4.19 9.29
N VAL A 49 4.95 -3.76 8.20
CA VAL A 49 4.07 -4.60 7.38
C VAL A 49 4.50 -4.55 5.92
N PHE A 50 4.63 -5.73 5.31
CA PHE A 50 5.08 -5.87 3.93
C PHE A 50 4.20 -6.83 3.15
N LEU A 51 4.15 -6.68 1.83
CA LEU A 51 3.68 -7.72 0.92
C LEU A 51 4.87 -8.41 0.27
N ARG A 52 4.88 -9.74 0.30
CA ARG A 52 5.76 -10.56 -0.55
C ARG A 52 4.94 -11.06 -1.74
N LEU A 53 5.35 -10.69 -2.94
CA LEU A 53 4.84 -11.21 -4.21
C LEU A 53 5.79 -12.29 -4.72
N ASP A 54 5.27 -13.43 -5.17
CA ASP A 54 5.97 -14.28 -6.12
C ASP A 54 5.70 -13.75 -7.54
N THR A 55 6.73 -13.21 -8.17
CA THR A 55 6.59 -12.49 -9.45
C THR A 55 6.32 -13.44 -10.62
N ARG A 56 6.47 -14.76 -10.40
CA ARG A 56 6.30 -15.78 -11.43
C ARG A 56 4.85 -16.20 -11.59
N ASP A 57 4.11 -16.22 -10.49
CA ASP A 57 2.77 -16.81 -10.44
C ASP A 57 1.69 -15.91 -9.82
N GLY A 58 2.04 -14.79 -9.21
CA GLY A 58 1.06 -13.85 -8.66
C GLY A 58 0.52 -14.23 -7.29
N THR A 59 1.12 -15.20 -6.60
CA THR A 59 0.80 -15.49 -5.19
C THR A 59 1.34 -14.40 -4.27
N ILE A 60 0.57 -14.09 -3.22
CA ILE A 60 0.82 -12.92 -2.36
C ILE A 60 0.70 -13.31 -0.89
N MET A 61 1.66 -12.86 -0.09
CA MET A 61 1.67 -13.04 1.37
C MET A 61 1.86 -11.69 2.06
N GLY A 62 1.06 -11.42 3.09
CA GLY A 62 1.29 -10.34 4.03
C GLY A 62 2.30 -10.80 5.08
N VAL A 63 3.33 -9.99 5.33
CA VAL A 63 4.46 -10.31 6.21
C VAL A 63 4.57 -9.27 7.32
N VAL A 64 4.59 -9.75 8.56
CA VAL A 64 4.83 -8.95 9.77
C VAL A 64 6.05 -9.53 10.48
N PRO A 65 7.28 -9.08 10.14
CA PRO A 65 8.51 -9.73 10.60
C PRO A 65 8.67 -9.78 12.13
N THR A 66 8.17 -8.75 12.82
CA THR A 66 8.24 -8.64 14.28
C THR A 66 7.21 -9.51 15.00
N ASN A 67 6.20 -10.01 14.30
CA ASN A 67 5.20 -10.93 14.84
C ASN A 67 4.73 -11.89 13.73
N PRO A 68 5.52 -12.95 13.44
CA PRO A 68 5.26 -13.85 12.32
C PRO A 68 3.87 -14.49 12.32
N GLU A 69 3.26 -14.71 13.49
CA GLU A 69 1.88 -15.23 13.65
C GLU A 69 0.81 -14.31 13.03
N LYS A 70 1.13 -13.03 12.80
CA LYS A 70 0.26 -12.08 12.09
C LYS A 70 0.49 -12.06 10.58
N SER A 71 1.49 -12.78 10.09
CA SER A 71 1.72 -12.96 8.65
C SER A 71 0.71 -13.98 8.11
N ARG A 72 0.22 -13.78 6.89
CA ARG A 72 -0.77 -14.68 6.28
C ARG A 72 -0.76 -14.60 4.77
N ILE A 73 -1.28 -15.65 4.15
CA ILE A 73 -1.43 -15.75 2.69
C ILE A 73 -2.64 -14.91 2.27
N LEU A 74 -2.44 -13.97 1.34
CA LEU A 74 -3.49 -13.10 0.80
C LEU A 74 -4.00 -13.61 -0.56
N ASN A 75 -3.13 -14.28 -1.32
CA ASN A 75 -3.50 -15.06 -2.50
C ASN A 75 -2.66 -16.33 -2.56
N SER A 76 -3.30 -17.49 -2.39
CA SER A 76 -2.67 -18.81 -2.51
C SER A 76 -2.81 -19.43 -3.90
N PHE A 77 -3.57 -18.81 -4.80
CA PHE A 77 -3.90 -19.37 -6.11
C PHE A 77 -2.97 -18.79 -7.18
N PRO A 78 -2.10 -19.61 -7.79
CA PRO A 78 -1.27 -19.21 -8.93
C PRO A 78 -2.15 -18.73 -10.09
N LEU A 79 -1.83 -17.55 -10.62
CA LEU A 79 -2.46 -16.97 -11.81
C LEU A 79 -1.73 -17.36 -13.10
N ALA A 80 -0.53 -17.92 -12.98
CA ALA A 80 0.29 -18.41 -14.08
C ALA A 80 1.02 -19.71 -13.70
N SER A 81 1.35 -20.52 -14.70
CA SER A 81 2.06 -21.80 -14.54
C SER A 81 3.36 -21.89 -15.34
N ASP A 82 3.69 -20.87 -16.13
CA ASP A 82 4.90 -20.81 -16.96
C ASP A 82 6.17 -20.45 -16.14
N ASN A 83 5.99 -20.11 -14.86
CA ASN A 83 7.06 -19.74 -13.92
C ASN A 83 7.96 -18.60 -14.44
N LYS A 84 7.42 -17.71 -15.27
CA LYS A 84 8.18 -16.62 -15.88
C LYS A 84 8.53 -15.56 -14.84
N THR A 85 9.80 -15.44 -14.47
CA THR A 85 10.29 -14.41 -13.55
C THR A 85 9.89 -13.01 -14.00
N GLY A 86 9.41 -12.19 -13.05
CA GLY A 86 9.03 -10.80 -13.28
C GLY A 86 7.72 -10.59 -14.02
N ARG A 87 6.89 -11.63 -14.17
CA ARG A 87 5.60 -11.51 -14.85
C ARG A 87 4.64 -10.59 -14.09
N PHE A 88 4.58 -10.72 -12.77
CA PHE A 88 3.66 -9.95 -11.93
C PHE A 88 4.35 -8.81 -11.19
N GLU A 89 3.67 -7.67 -11.13
CA GLU A 89 4.07 -6.48 -10.38
C GLU A 89 2.91 -5.97 -9.51
N LEU A 90 3.23 -5.38 -8.34
CA LEU A 90 2.25 -4.77 -7.45
C LEU A 90 2.40 -3.26 -7.45
N TYR A 91 1.27 -2.56 -7.51
CA TYR A 91 1.20 -1.10 -7.46
C TYR A 91 0.30 -0.66 -6.29
N PRO A 92 0.76 0.29 -5.45
CA PRO A 92 -0.04 0.80 -4.35
C PRO A 92 -1.21 1.64 -4.88
N THR A 93 -2.28 1.71 -4.09
CA THR A 93 -3.32 2.73 -4.24
C THR A 93 -3.19 3.76 -3.11
N ASP A 94 -4.11 4.74 -3.05
CA ASP A 94 -4.21 5.66 -1.92
C ASP A 94 -4.56 4.96 -0.59
N SER A 95 -5.06 3.71 -0.66
CA SER A 95 -5.38 2.89 0.49
C SER A 95 -4.30 1.84 0.72
N SER A 96 -3.73 1.80 1.93
CA SER A 96 -2.79 0.72 2.33
C SER A 96 -3.41 -0.68 2.30
N TRP A 97 -4.74 -0.78 2.20
CA TRP A 97 -5.50 -2.04 2.16
C TRP A 97 -5.79 -2.52 0.73
N GLU A 98 -5.46 -1.72 -0.27
CA GLU A 98 -5.79 -1.98 -1.67
C GLU A 98 -4.56 -1.83 -2.56
N TRP A 99 -4.31 -2.84 -3.40
CA TRP A 99 -3.17 -2.89 -4.33
C TRP A 99 -3.60 -3.40 -5.68
N ILE A 100 -2.97 -2.91 -6.74
CA ILE A 100 -3.18 -3.38 -8.10
C ILE A 100 -2.11 -4.42 -8.42
N LEU A 101 -2.53 -5.64 -8.73
CA LEU A 101 -1.66 -6.67 -9.30
C LEU A 101 -1.75 -6.61 -10.82
N PHE A 102 -0.62 -6.44 -11.49
CA PHE A 102 -0.53 -6.34 -12.93
C PHE A 102 0.24 -7.51 -13.51
N ASP A 103 -0.37 -8.23 -14.46
CA ASP A 103 0.33 -9.20 -15.30
C ASP A 103 0.96 -8.47 -16.49
N THR A 104 2.26 -8.24 -16.41
CA THR A 104 3.03 -7.52 -17.42
C THR A 104 3.18 -8.28 -18.73
N THR A 105 2.81 -9.56 -18.78
CA THR A 105 2.92 -10.40 -19.97
C THR A 105 1.65 -10.38 -20.82
N ILE A 106 0.45 -10.46 -20.20
CA ILE A 106 -0.83 -10.50 -20.94
C ILE A 106 -1.72 -9.27 -20.73
N GLY A 107 -1.37 -8.40 -19.78
CA GLY A 107 -2.09 -7.16 -19.54
C GLY A 107 -3.31 -7.28 -18.62
N ASP A 108 -3.54 -8.45 -18.02
CA ASP A 108 -4.60 -8.63 -17.04
C ASP A 108 -4.28 -7.87 -15.74
N ILE A 109 -5.33 -7.38 -15.07
CA ILE A 109 -5.24 -6.59 -13.85
C ILE A 109 -6.17 -7.16 -12.79
N TRP A 110 -5.72 -7.17 -11.54
CA TRP A 110 -6.54 -7.52 -10.38
C TRP A 110 -6.43 -6.45 -9.30
N LEU A 111 -7.53 -6.22 -8.59
CA LEU A 111 -7.54 -5.48 -7.33
C LEU A 111 -7.40 -6.46 -6.18
N LEU A 112 -6.29 -6.38 -5.46
CA LEU A 112 -6.11 -7.01 -4.17
C LEU A 112 -6.70 -6.08 -3.10
N ARG A 113 -7.65 -6.60 -2.31
CA ARG A 113 -8.17 -5.92 -1.11
C ARG A 113 -8.06 -6.88 0.08
N TRP A 114 -7.42 -6.45 1.17
CA TRP A 114 -7.32 -7.26 2.38
C TRP A 114 -7.82 -6.52 3.62
N SER A 115 -8.18 -7.28 4.65
CA SER A 115 -8.72 -6.72 5.89
C SER A 115 -8.61 -7.69 7.07
N ALA A 116 -8.95 -7.26 8.29
CA ALA A 116 -8.98 -8.18 9.42
C ALA A 116 -9.91 -9.41 9.25
N LYS A 117 -10.88 -9.35 8.32
CA LYS A 117 -11.90 -10.40 8.12
C LYS A 117 -11.64 -11.25 6.88
N ASP A 118 -11.46 -10.59 5.75
CA ASP A 118 -11.34 -11.25 4.44
C ASP A 118 -10.28 -10.58 3.58
N ASP A 119 -9.73 -11.42 2.69
CA ASP A 119 -8.75 -11.07 1.67
C ASP A 119 -9.32 -11.53 0.31
N ILE A 120 -9.38 -10.62 -0.65
CA ILE A 120 -9.97 -10.89 -1.97
C ILE A 120 -9.08 -10.34 -3.07
N LEU A 121 -8.90 -11.15 -4.11
CA LEU A 121 -8.26 -10.76 -5.36
C LEU A 121 -9.31 -10.77 -6.47
N THR A 122 -9.72 -9.59 -6.93
CA THR A 122 -10.79 -9.45 -7.92
C THR A 122 -10.20 -9.07 -9.27
N LYS A 123 -10.47 -9.85 -10.31
CA LYS A 123 -10.06 -9.49 -11.68
C LYS A 123 -10.83 -8.24 -12.13
N ILE A 124 -10.11 -7.27 -12.70
CA ILE A 124 -10.69 -6.03 -13.22
C ILE A 124 -10.97 -6.20 -14.70
N ASP A 125 -12.25 -6.28 -15.06
CA ASP A 125 -12.68 -6.34 -16.45
C ASP A 125 -12.72 -4.95 -17.07
N ILE A 126 -11.75 -4.65 -17.93
CA ILE A 126 -11.71 -3.40 -18.71
C ILE A 126 -12.59 -3.58 -19.95
N LYS A 127 -13.71 -2.86 -19.99
CA LYS A 127 -14.55 -2.77 -21.20
C LYS A 127 -13.76 -2.05 -22.29
N LYS A 128 -13.59 -2.71 -23.43
CA LYS A 128 -13.03 -2.12 -24.65
C LYS A 128 -14.09 -1.31 -25.40
#